data_AF-A0A9E5M9V7-F1
#
_entry.id   AF-A0A9E5M9V7-F1
#
_cell.length_a   1.000
_cell.length_b   1.000
_cell.length_c   1.000
_cell.angle_alpha   90.00
_cell.angle_beta   90.00
_cell.angle_gamma   90.00
#
_symmetry.space_group_name_H-M   'P 1'
#
loop_
_entity.id
_entity.type
_entity.pdbx_description
1 polymer ?
#
loop_
_entity_poly.entity_id
_entity_poly.type
_entity_poly.pdbx_seq_one_letter_code
_entity_poly.pdbx_strand_id
1 'polypeptide(L)'
;AIPFAALERIEVLRDGASAIYGTDAVGGVINFITKRDYQGLDIAVENTYPSQQSGQIKRFTFSGGQGSLAKDGYNLWFSLDNKTQASAKATDRAFAATGVIPSAGLNKTSGTTFPANFNYYNTAGAIKSGNITLPNCAPPGSIFISGTTCRYDYTSAIDIIPETENLNINAKGTFRLSDSRLLTVEAVHSENTNIARVAPDPVTGMTMPITSPFYPKTFAGLDTSKGLIGIGWRMVPAGRRENTSNATANRIVADLSGVEGAWEYKTGFYSASSTVSDGPTNGYVSKTKIQAGVTSGLLNPFGANTQAALDYIDAAKARGTFSTGRAVPRPVEKVPRALAASM
;
A
#
# COMPACT_ATOMS: atom_id res chain seq x y z
N ALA A 1 15.22 -7.11 -4.42
CA ALA A 1 15.70 -8.47 -4.10
C ALA A 1 16.98 -8.72 -4.89
N ILE A 2 17.95 -9.41 -4.28
CA ILE A 2 19.17 -9.89 -4.93
C ILE A 2 19.04 -11.42 -4.98
N PRO A 3 19.25 -12.09 -6.13
CA PRO A 3 19.15 -13.55 -6.20
C PRO A 3 20.13 -14.21 -5.24
N PHE A 4 19.69 -15.26 -4.54
CA PHE A 4 20.58 -16.04 -3.69
C PHE A 4 21.80 -16.59 -4.44
N ALA A 5 21.64 -16.94 -5.72
CA ALA A 5 22.75 -17.43 -6.56
C ALA A 5 23.87 -16.39 -6.76
N ALA A 6 23.53 -15.10 -6.77
CA ALA A 6 24.46 -13.98 -6.92
C ALA A 6 25.01 -13.46 -5.58
N LEU A 7 24.47 -13.91 -4.45
CA LEU A 7 24.97 -13.57 -3.12
C LEU A 7 26.20 -14.43 -2.78
N GLU A 8 27.26 -13.76 -2.34
CA GLU A 8 28.45 -14.40 -1.79
C GLU A 8 28.26 -14.66 -0.30
N ARG A 9 27.79 -13.65 0.44
CA ARG A 9 27.44 -13.74 1.86
C ARG A 9 26.52 -12.61 2.30
N ILE A 10 25.91 -12.77 3.47
CA ILE A 10 25.13 -11.74 4.15
C ILE A 10 25.81 -11.43 5.47
N GLU A 11 26.09 -10.14 5.69
CA GLU A 11 26.65 -9.65 6.94
C GLU A 11 25.53 -8.96 7.74
N VAL A 12 25.38 -9.33 9.00
CA VAL A 12 24.37 -8.75 9.89
C VAL A 12 25.08 -8.10 11.07
N LEU A 13 25.03 -6.78 11.12
CA LEU A 13 25.54 -5.99 12.24
C LEU A 13 24.36 -5.63 13.13
N ARG A 14 24.26 -6.29 14.29
CA ARG A 14 23.25 -6.00 15.30
C ARG A 14 23.86 -4.99 16.28
N ASP A 15 23.28 -3.79 16.32
CA ASP A 15 23.71 -2.67 17.17
C ASP A 15 25.10 -2.05 16.80
N GLY A 16 25.30 -0.76 17.10
CA GLY A 16 26.58 -0.05 16.89
C GLY A 16 27.00 0.23 15.42
N ALA A 17 26.21 -0.20 14.43
CA ALA A 17 26.50 0.03 13.01
C ALA A 17 26.45 1.51 12.61
N SER A 18 25.91 2.38 13.46
CA SER A 18 25.82 3.83 13.20
C SER A 18 27.17 4.54 13.12
N ALA A 19 28.21 4.00 13.75
CA ALA A 19 29.57 4.52 13.67
C ALA A 19 30.22 4.34 12.29
N ILE A 20 29.82 3.30 11.55
CA ILE A 20 30.37 2.95 10.22
C ILE A 20 29.39 3.35 9.10
N TYR A 21 28.09 3.09 9.27
CA TYR A 21 27.07 3.23 8.24
C TYR A 21 26.19 4.48 8.39
N GLY A 22 26.37 5.27 9.45
CA GLY A 22 25.64 6.52 9.69
C GLY A 22 24.46 6.39 10.66
N THR A 23 23.90 7.51 11.09
CA THR A 23 22.90 7.61 12.17
C THR A 23 21.62 6.80 11.93
N ASP A 24 21.35 6.40 10.69
CA ASP A 24 20.14 5.66 10.31
C ASP A 24 20.19 4.16 10.71
N ALA A 25 21.34 3.67 11.15
CA ALA A 25 21.58 2.27 11.54
C ALA A 25 21.22 1.96 13.02
N VAL A 26 20.11 2.50 13.53
CA VAL A 26 19.69 2.35 14.95
C VAL A 26 19.24 0.91 15.27
N GLY A 27 18.64 0.19 14.31
CA GLY A 27 18.19 -1.20 14.46
C GLY A 27 19.19 -2.26 14.02
N GLY A 28 20.38 -1.86 13.56
CA GLY A 28 21.36 -2.72 12.88
C GLY A 28 21.37 -2.59 11.35
N VAL A 29 22.35 -3.22 10.70
CA VAL A 29 22.55 -3.19 9.24
C VAL A 29 22.62 -4.63 8.71
N ILE A 30 21.90 -4.88 7.62
CA ILE A 30 22.06 -6.09 6.81
C ILE A 30 22.75 -5.68 5.53
N ASN A 31 23.98 -6.14 5.35
CA ASN A 31 24.77 -5.89 4.15
C ASN A 31 24.83 -7.16 3.30
N PHE A 32 24.36 -7.06 2.07
CA PHE A 32 24.34 -8.16 1.11
C PHE A 32 25.60 -8.06 0.24
N ILE A 33 26.53 -8.99 0.40
CA ILE A 33 27.75 -9.05 -0.42
C ILE A 33 27.45 -9.91 -1.65
N THR A 34 27.51 -9.30 -2.83
CA THR A 34 27.34 -9.99 -4.11
C THR A 34 28.66 -10.54 -4.62
N LYS A 35 28.62 -11.70 -5.28
CA LYS A 35 29.78 -12.35 -5.88
C LYS A 35 30.49 -11.41 -6.85
N ARG A 36 31.82 -11.55 -6.92
CA ARG A 36 32.68 -10.85 -7.89
C ARG A 36 32.87 -11.64 -9.19
N ASP A 37 32.70 -12.96 -9.12
CA ASP A 37 32.76 -13.87 -10.27
C ASP A 37 31.51 -14.76 -10.19
N TYR A 38 30.50 -14.42 -10.98
CA TYR A 38 29.30 -15.23 -11.17
C TYR A 38 29.18 -15.62 -12.63
N GLN A 39 29.08 -16.92 -12.88
CA GLN A 39 28.96 -17.50 -14.21
C GLN A 39 27.79 -18.46 -14.24
N GLY A 40 27.02 -18.42 -15.33
CA GLY A 40 25.90 -19.30 -15.57
C GLY A 40 24.58 -18.57 -15.60
N LEU A 41 23.50 -19.36 -15.61
CA LEU A 41 22.13 -18.91 -15.74
C LEU A 41 21.29 -19.57 -14.66
N ASP A 42 20.46 -18.79 -13.99
CA ASP A 42 19.51 -19.26 -12.99
C ASP A 42 18.13 -18.66 -13.28
N ILE A 43 17.13 -19.53 -13.35
CA ILE A 43 15.74 -19.16 -13.57
C ILE A 43 14.91 -19.86 -12.49
N ALA A 44 14.14 -19.08 -11.74
CA ALA A 44 13.23 -19.60 -10.74
C ALA A 44 11.81 -19.05 -10.97
N VAL A 45 10.85 -19.95 -10.90
CA VAL A 45 9.42 -19.63 -10.88
C VAL A 45 8.86 -20.17 -9.58
N GLU A 46 8.28 -19.30 -8.76
CA GLU A 46 7.64 -19.66 -7.51
C GLU A 46 6.17 -19.25 -7.57
N ASN A 47 5.33 -20.13 -7.05
CA ASN A 47 3.91 -19.88 -6.90
C ASN A 47 3.46 -20.41 -5.54
N THR A 48 3.19 -19.48 -4.62
CA THR A 48 2.83 -19.78 -3.24
C THR A 48 1.32 -19.65 -3.08
N TYR A 49 0.70 -20.77 -2.67
CA TYR A 49 -0.72 -20.86 -2.37
C TYR A 49 -0.91 -20.91 -0.85
N PRO A 50 -1.57 -19.90 -0.25
CA PRO A 50 -2.00 -20.02 1.13
C PRO A 50 -2.98 -21.18 1.30
N SER A 51 -2.99 -21.80 2.49
CA SER A 51 -3.92 -22.90 2.82
C SER A 51 -5.39 -22.46 2.84
N GLN A 52 -5.64 -21.16 2.86
CA GLN A 52 -6.95 -20.51 2.78
C GLN A 52 -7.01 -19.70 1.48
N GLN A 53 -8.21 -19.39 1.02
CA GLN A 53 -8.43 -18.68 -0.24
C GLN A 53 -7.70 -17.31 -0.30
N SER A 54 -7.32 -16.88 -1.51
CA SER A 54 -6.71 -15.56 -1.77
C SER A 54 -5.32 -15.35 -1.15
N GLY A 55 -4.65 -14.24 -1.47
CA GLY A 55 -3.29 -13.97 -0.98
C GLY A 55 -2.17 -14.74 -1.70
N GLN A 56 -2.45 -15.28 -2.90
CA GLN A 56 -1.45 -16.00 -3.70
C GLN A 56 -0.26 -15.10 -4.02
N ILE A 57 0.94 -15.67 -3.95
CA ILE A 57 2.18 -14.97 -4.32
C ILE A 57 2.76 -15.65 -5.55
N LYS A 58 3.08 -14.88 -6.57
CA LYS A 58 3.79 -15.35 -7.76
C LYS A 58 5.11 -14.62 -7.83
N ARG A 59 6.18 -15.34 -8.09
CA ARG A 59 7.51 -14.76 -8.20
C ARG A 59 8.28 -15.37 -9.35
N PHE A 60 8.88 -14.50 -10.14
CA PHE A 60 9.79 -14.85 -11.20
C PHE A 60 11.15 -14.25 -10.88
N THR A 61 12.18 -15.09 -10.86
CA THR A 61 13.57 -14.64 -10.72
C THR A 61 14.35 -15.13 -11.92
N PHE A 62 15.14 -14.22 -12.48
CA PHE A 62 16.08 -14.52 -13.55
C PHE A 62 17.41 -13.90 -13.18
N SER A 63 18.49 -14.67 -13.26
CA SER A 63 19.82 -14.13 -13.12
C SER A 63 20.80 -14.83 -14.04
N GLY A 64 21.83 -14.09 -14.43
CA GLY A 64 22.83 -14.60 -15.34
C GLY A 64 24.16 -13.89 -15.13
N GLY A 65 25.25 -14.59 -15.40
CA GLY A 65 26.57 -14.00 -15.37
C GLY A 65 27.52 -14.63 -16.39
N GLN A 66 28.47 -13.83 -16.84
CA GLN A 66 29.43 -14.19 -17.87
C GLN A 66 30.80 -13.57 -17.58
N GLY A 67 31.83 -14.28 -18.01
CA GLY A 67 33.22 -13.88 -17.86
C GLY A 67 33.77 -14.32 -16.52
N SER A 68 35.04 -14.68 -16.51
CA SER A 68 35.83 -14.86 -15.29
C SER A 68 36.80 -13.71 -15.14
N LEU A 69 36.81 -13.10 -13.97
CA LEU A 69 37.75 -12.02 -13.70
C LEU A 69 39.20 -12.51 -13.84
N ALA A 70 39.47 -13.77 -13.49
CA ALA A 70 40.80 -14.36 -13.57
C ALA A 70 41.23 -14.72 -15.01
N LYS A 71 40.32 -15.21 -15.85
CA LYS A 71 40.64 -15.69 -17.21
C LYS A 71 40.43 -14.61 -18.28
N ASP A 72 39.29 -13.93 -18.22
CA ASP A 72 38.84 -13.00 -19.26
C ASP A 72 39.13 -11.54 -18.90
N GLY A 73 39.49 -11.28 -17.64
CA GLY A 73 39.69 -9.92 -17.14
C GLY A 73 38.39 -9.16 -16.90
N TYR A 74 37.23 -9.82 -16.98
CA TYR A 74 35.94 -9.22 -16.61
C TYR A 74 34.98 -10.27 -16.04
N ASN A 75 34.00 -9.78 -15.28
CA ASN A 75 32.80 -10.51 -14.91
C ASN A 75 31.61 -9.57 -14.97
N LEU A 76 30.55 -9.98 -15.65
CA LEU A 76 29.28 -9.27 -15.70
C LEU A 76 28.22 -10.17 -15.10
N TRP A 77 27.35 -9.64 -14.26
CA TRP A 77 26.13 -10.32 -13.85
C TRP A 77 24.93 -9.39 -13.77
N PHE A 78 23.76 -10.00 -13.96
CA PHE A 78 22.47 -9.34 -13.94
C PHE A 78 21.46 -10.18 -13.18
N SER A 79 20.47 -9.51 -12.60
CA SER A 79 19.31 -10.13 -11.99
C SER A 79 18.04 -9.32 -12.16
N LEU A 80 16.95 -10.03 -12.30
CA LEU A 80 15.58 -9.56 -12.31
C LEU A 80 14.79 -10.38 -11.30
N ASP A 81 14.02 -9.71 -10.46
CA ASP A 81 13.09 -10.31 -9.53
C ASP A 81 11.76 -9.57 -9.62
N ASN A 82 10.72 -10.28 -10.06
CA ASN A 82 9.37 -9.77 -10.10
C ASN A 82 8.51 -10.61 -9.17
N LYS A 83 7.86 -9.98 -8.18
CA LYS A 83 7.00 -10.62 -7.21
C LYS A 83 5.66 -9.90 -7.18
N THR A 84 4.57 -10.64 -7.38
CA THR A 84 3.21 -10.15 -7.18
C THR A 84 2.54 -10.92 -6.05
N GLN A 85 1.73 -10.23 -5.27
CA GLN A 85 0.94 -10.80 -4.19
C GLN A 85 -0.48 -10.29 -4.32
N ALA A 86 -1.41 -11.21 -4.54
CA ALA A 86 -2.83 -10.88 -4.56
C ALA A 86 -3.28 -10.42 -3.16
N SER A 87 -4.32 -9.58 -3.11
CA SER A 87 -4.97 -9.26 -1.84
C SER A 87 -5.63 -10.49 -1.22
N ALA A 88 -5.81 -10.46 0.10
CA ALA A 88 -6.71 -11.36 0.82
C ALA A 88 -7.74 -10.54 1.59
N LYS A 89 -9.03 -10.79 1.32
CA LYS A 89 -10.12 -10.10 1.99
C LYS A 89 -10.32 -10.69 3.38
N ALA A 90 -10.83 -9.89 4.31
CA ALA A 90 -11.19 -10.38 5.64
C ALA A 90 -12.18 -11.56 5.58
N THR A 91 -13.14 -11.52 4.64
CA THR A 91 -14.12 -12.58 4.40
C THR A 91 -13.53 -13.89 3.90
N ASP A 92 -12.29 -13.88 3.39
CA ASP A 92 -11.59 -15.10 2.97
C ASP A 92 -10.98 -15.85 4.17
N ARG A 93 -11.14 -15.33 5.40
CA ARG A 93 -10.70 -15.98 6.64
C ARG A 93 -11.84 -16.06 7.64
N ALA A 94 -12.12 -17.25 8.16
CA ALA A 94 -13.20 -17.46 9.13
C ALA A 94 -13.08 -16.54 10.36
N PHE A 95 -11.86 -16.31 10.86
CA PHE A 95 -11.62 -15.46 12.04
C PHE A 95 -11.87 -13.96 11.81
N ALA A 96 -11.90 -13.50 10.55
CA ALA A 96 -12.05 -12.09 10.18
C ALA A 96 -13.32 -11.82 9.35
N ALA A 97 -14.13 -12.85 9.09
CA ALA A 97 -15.29 -12.74 8.20
C ALA A 97 -16.36 -11.75 8.68
N THR A 98 -16.40 -11.49 9.99
CA THR A 98 -17.27 -10.47 10.59
C THR A 98 -16.59 -9.80 11.78
N GLY A 99 -16.96 -8.54 12.00
CA GLY A 99 -16.58 -7.80 13.20
C GLY A 99 -17.47 -8.08 14.40
N VAL A 100 -18.52 -8.90 14.24
CA VAL A 100 -19.51 -9.22 15.27
C VAL A 100 -19.29 -10.65 15.76
N ILE A 101 -18.57 -10.78 16.87
CA ILE A 101 -18.23 -12.07 17.48
C ILE A 101 -18.67 -12.01 18.95
N PRO A 102 -19.96 -12.32 19.24
CA PRO A 102 -20.51 -12.20 20.60
C PRO A 102 -19.76 -13.04 21.64
N SER A 103 -19.30 -14.24 21.27
CA SER A 103 -18.51 -15.12 22.13
C SER A 103 -17.17 -14.50 22.56
N ALA A 104 -16.64 -13.57 21.78
CA ALA A 104 -15.42 -12.82 22.09
C ALA A 104 -15.71 -11.40 22.59
N GLY A 105 -16.98 -11.02 22.79
CA GLY A 105 -17.37 -9.66 23.16
C GLY A 105 -17.07 -8.60 22.09
N LEU A 106 -16.87 -9.00 20.83
CA LEU A 106 -16.48 -8.08 19.75
C LEU A 106 -17.71 -7.61 18.97
N ASN A 107 -17.80 -6.30 18.80
CA ASN A 107 -18.74 -5.63 17.89
C ASN A 107 -18.03 -4.47 17.17
N LYS A 108 -17.38 -4.77 16.06
CA LYS A 108 -16.66 -3.80 15.20
C LYS A 108 -17.55 -3.37 14.03
N THR A 109 -18.65 -2.69 14.36
CA THR A 109 -19.60 -2.17 13.36
C THR A 109 -19.75 -0.66 13.43
N SER A 110 -20.25 -0.04 12.37
CA SER A 110 -20.45 1.40 12.25
C SER A 110 -21.93 1.78 12.15
N GLY A 111 -22.31 2.93 12.71
CA GLY A 111 -23.67 3.49 12.60
C GLY A 111 -23.92 4.14 11.23
N THR A 112 -22.89 4.40 10.45
CA THR A 112 -23.01 4.81 9.04
C THR A 112 -23.10 3.59 8.16
N THR A 113 -24.23 3.42 7.47
CA THR A 113 -24.64 2.16 6.80
C THR A 113 -25.28 2.43 5.44
N PHE A 114 -25.56 1.38 4.67
CA PHE A 114 -26.30 1.47 3.41
C PHE A 114 -27.32 0.33 3.30
N PRO A 115 -28.62 0.60 3.11
CA PRO A 115 -29.30 1.91 3.11
C PRO A 115 -29.03 2.79 4.34
N ALA A 116 -28.99 4.11 4.16
CA ALA A 116 -28.57 5.06 5.19
C ALA A 116 -29.47 5.05 6.44
N ASN A 117 -28.84 5.24 7.60
CA ASN A 117 -29.56 5.63 8.81
C ASN A 117 -29.87 7.13 8.74
N PHE A 118 -30.95 7.55 9.40
CA PHE A 118 -31.33 8.95 9.49
C PHE A 118 -31.84 9.33 10.88
N ASN A 119 -31.66 10.60 11.23
CA ASN A 119 -32.18 11.23 12.43
C ASN A 119 -33.35 12.12 12.05
N TYR A 120 -34.42 12.05 12.84
CA TYR A 120 -35.66 12.77 12.59
C TYR A 120 -36.33 13.21 13.87
N TYR A 121 -37.21 14.21 13.79
CA TYR A 121 -38.09 14.56 14.89
C TYR A 121 -39.35 13.71 14.84
N ASN A 122 -39.76 13.17 15.99
CA ASN A 122 -41.08 12.58 16.09
C ASN A 122 -42.16 13.63 16.36
N THR A 123 -43.43 13.23 16.33
CA THR A 123 -44.58 14.11 16.59
C THR A 123 -44.59 14.74 17.98
N ALA A 124 -43.84 14.17 18.93
CA ALA A 124 -43.62 14.74 20.27
C ALA A 124 -42.43 15.72 20.33
N GLY A 125 -41.79 16.03 19.19
CA GLY A 125 -40.66 16.96 19.11
C GLY A 125 -39.31 16.39 19.57
N ALA A 126 -39.21 15.09 19.86
CA ALA A 126 -37.96 14.43 20.24
C ALA A 126 -37.19 13.94 19.02
N ILE A 127 -35.86 14.07 19.06
CA ILE A 127 -34.99 13.47 18.03
C ILE A 127 -34.93 11.95 18.22
N LYS A 128 -35.18 11.22 17.14
CA LYS A 128 -35.11 9.77 17.04
C LYS A 128 -34.23 9.38 15.84
N SER A 129 -33.80 8.13 15.82
CA SER A 129 -33.03 7.56 14.71
C SER A 129 -33.80 6.39 14.08
N GLY A 130 -33.67 6.24 12.78
CA GLY A 130 -34.39 5.24 11.99
C GLY A 130 -33.56 4.69 10.85
N ASN A 131 -33.98 3.53 10.34
CA ASN A 131 -33.59 3.01 9.04
C ASN A 131 -34.81 2.41 8.36
N ILE A 132 -35.00 2.71 7.07
CA ILE A 132 -36.19 2.26 6.32
C ILE A 132 -36.18 0.76 6.04
N THR A 133 -35.05 0.07 6.20
CA THR A 133 -34.93 -1.36 5.92
C THR A 133 -34.97 -2.24 7.15
N LEU A 134 -35.28 -1.70 8.34
CA LEU A 134 -35.43 -2.51 9.53
C LEU A 134 -36.60 -3.51 9.41
N PRO A 135 -36.48 -4.70 10.02
CA PRO A 135 -35.30 -5.23 10.73
C PRO A 135 -34.23 -5.86 9.80
N ASN A 136 -34.44 -5.84 8.49
CA ASN A 136 -33.64 -6.61 7.53
C ASN A 136 -32.27 -5.97 7.19
N CYS A 137 -32.13 -4.65 7.23
CA CYS A 137 -30.88 -3.88 7.08
C CYS A 137 -30.09 -3.94 5.75
N ALA A 138 -30.22 -4.97 4.92
CA ALA A 138 -29.40 -5.27 3.72
C ALA A 138 -28.05 -5.98 4.00
N PRO A 139 -28.07 -7.22 4.52
CA PRO A 139 -26.88 -8.05 4.69
C PRO A 139 -26.25 -8.44 3.34
N PRO A 140 -24.96 -8.83 3.31
CA PRO A 140 -24.08 -8.99 4.47
C PRO A 140 -23.44 -7.68 4.97
N GLY A 141 -23.47 -6.60 4.19
CA GLY A 141 -22.78 -5.36 4.54
C GLY A 141 -23.42 -4.62 5.72
N SER A 142 -24.74 -4.51 5.73
CA SER A 142 -25.53 -3.87 6.79
C SER A 142 -26.35 -4.90 7.53
N ILE A 143 -26.20 -4.98 8.85
CA ILE A 143 -26.83 -5.98 9.72
C ILE A 143 -27.66 -5.31 10.82
N PHE A 144 -28.64 -6.05 11.33
CA PHE A 144 -29.37 -5.68 12.53
C PHE A 144 -28.69 -6.28 13.76
N ILE A 145 -28.54 -5.46 14.80
CA ILE A 145 -28.02 -5.91 16.11
C ILE A 145 -29.06 -5.64 17.18
N SER A 146 -29.46 -4.37 17.33
CA SER A 146 -30.51 -3.95 18.26
C SER A 146 -30.97 -2.52 17.95
N GLY A 147 -32.11 -2.14 18.54
CA GLY A 147 -32.62 -0.76 18.49
C GLY A 147 -33.33 -0.41 17.18
N THR A 148 -33.21 0.84 16.75
CA THR A 148 -33.96 1.42 15.62
C THR A 148 -33.07 1.80 14.44
N THR A 149 -31.86 1.25 14.35
CA THR A 149 -30.91 1.54 13.26
C THR A 149 -30.17 0.30 12.80
N CYS A 150 -29.73 0.30 11.55
CA CYS A 150 -28.85 -0.73 11.01
C CYS A 150 -27.38 -0.43 11.28
N ARG A 151 -26.52 -1.44 11.23
CA ARG A 151 -25.08 -1.32 11.48
C ARG A 151 -24.28 -1.90 10.34
N TYR A 152 -23.27 -1.18 9.88
CA TYR A 152 -22.39 -1.66 8.82
C TYR A 152 -21.23 -2.46 9.40
N ASP A 153 -21.08 -3.71 8.99
CA ASP A 153 -19.92 -4.54 9.31
C ASP A 153 -18.75 -4.14 8.41
N TYR A 154 -18.00 -3.13 8.84
CA TYR A 154 -16.90 -2.57 8.04
C TYR A 154 -15.69 -3.51 7.96
N THR A 155 -15.52 -4.44 8.90
CA THR A 155 -14.37 -5.35 8.87
C THR A 155 -14.53 -6.39 7.77
N SER A 156 -15.75 -6.76 7.40
CA SER A 156 -15.99 -7.62 6.24
C SER A 156 -15.55 -6.98 4.89
N ALA A 157 -15.34 -5.67 4.87
CA ALA A 157 -15.01 -4.90 3.66
C ALA A 157 -13.54 -4.44 3.59
N ILE A 158 -12.64 -5.02 4.38
CA ILE A 158 -11.19 -4.73 4.36
C ILE A 158 -10.37 -5.85 3.71
N ASP A 159 -9.22 -5.47 3.18
CA ASP A 159 -8.16 -6.44 2.87
C ASP A 159 -7.32 -6.60 4.14
N ILE A 160 -7.15 -7.84 4.59
CA ILE A 160 -6.24 -8.16 5.71
C ILE A 160 -4.80 -8.31 5.23
N ILE A 161 -4.63 -8.60 3.95
CA ILE A 161 -3.35 -8.61 3.23
C ILE A 161 -3.57 -7.75 2.00
N PRO A 162 -2.82 -6.64 1.83
CA PRO A 162 -2.95 -5.79 0.67
C PRO A 162 -2.36 -6.47 -0.57
N GLU A 163 -2.70 -5.92 -1.72
CA GLU A 163 -2.10 -6.33 -2.99
C GLU A 163 -0.77 -5.60 -3.18
N THR A 164 0.29 -6.34 -3.51
CA THR A 164 1.63 -5.75 -3.69
C THR A 164 2.31 -6.26 -4.93
N GLU A 165 3.01 -5.39 -5.62
CA GLU A 165 3.87 -5.71 -6.76
C GLU A 165 5.28 -5.17 -6.51
N ASN A 166 6.28 -6.02 -6.69
CA ASN A 166 7.68 -5.69 -6.47
C ASN A 166 8.50 -6.08 -7.69
N LEU A 167 9.15 -5.09 -8.29
CA LEU A 167 10.16 -5.30 -9.33
C LEU A 167 11.52 -4.90 -8.77
N ASN A 168 12.52 -5.75 -8.97
CA ASN A 168 13.90 -5.43 -8.63
C ASN A 168 14.82 -5.87 -9.76
N ILE A 169 15.69 -4.96 -10.16
CA ILE A 169 16.70 -5.18 -11.17
C ILE A 169 18.05 -4.83 -10.55
N ASN A 170 19.02 -5.73 -10.66
CA ASN A 170 20.39 -5.46 -10.25
C ASN A 170 21.33 -5.88 -11.38
N ALA A 171 22.35 -5.08 -11.64
CA ALA A 171 23.40 -5.40 -12.58
C ALA A 171 24.75 -5.00 -11.98
N LYS A 172 25.78 -5.79 -12.25
CA LYS A 172 27.14 -5.48 -11.83
C LYS A 172 28.14 -5.93 -12.89
N GLY A 173 29.12 -5.08 -13.15
CA GLY A 173 30.29 -5.41 -13.95
C GLY A 173 31.55 -5.18 -13.15
N THR A 174 32.49 -6.11 -13.23
CA THR A 174 33.84 -5.99 -12.65
C THR A 174 34.84 -6.21 -13.76
N PHE A 175 35.80 -5.30 -13.92
CA PHE A 175 36.79 -5.30 -15.00
C PHE A 175 38.18 -5.13 -14.41
N ARG A 176 39.11 -6.00 -14.78
CA ARG A 176 40.53 -5.86 -14.52
C ARG A 176 41.14 -4.99 -15.61
N LEU A 177 41.47 -3.75 -15.25
CA LEU A 177 42.06 -2.78 -16.17
C LEU A 177 43.57 -3.03 -16.36
N SER A 178 44.23 -3.56 -15.33
CA SER A 178 45.61 -4.04 -15.33
C SER A 178 45.79 -5.07 -14.21
N ASP A 179 46.96 -5.67 -14.07
CA ASP A 179 47.26 -6.62 -12.99
C ASP A 179 47.07 -6.03 -11.58
N SER A 180 47.10 -4.70 -11.47
CA SER A 180 46.95 -3.99 -10.20
C SER A 180 45.70 -3.11 -10.11
N ARG A 181 44.82 -3.06 -11.13
CA ARG A 181 43.66 -2.15 -11.16
C ARG A 181 42.35 -2.86 -11.52
N LEU A 182 41.31 -2.60 -10.73
CA LEU A 182 39.96 -3.14 -10.87
C LEU A 182 38.93 -2.02 -10.90
N LEU A 183 38.06 -2.03 -11.91
CA LEU A 183 36.88 -1.18 -12.01
C LEU A 183 35.63 -2.02 -11.74
N THR A 184 34.82 -1.61 -10.78
CA THR A 184 33.50 -2.21 -10.52
C THR A 184 32.41 -1.17 -10.80
N VAL A 185 31.33 -1.57 -11.46
CA VAL A 185 30.13 -0.76 -11.65
C VAL A 185 28.92 -1.59 -11.24
N GLU A 186 28.07 -1.05 -10.38
CA GLU A 186 26.83 -1.66 -9.91
C GLU A 186 25.65 -0.71 -10.15
N ALA A 187 24.54 -1.24 -10.65
CA ALA A 187 23.29 -0.52 -10.83
C ALA A 187 22.15 -1.33 -10.21
N VAL A 188 21.28 -0.65 -9.46
CA VAL A 188 20.09 -1.22 -8.83
C VAL A 188 18.88 -0.34 -9.13
N HIS A 189 17.79 -0.96 -9.54
CA HIS A 189 16.49 -0.35 -9.72
C HIS A 189 15.45 -1.18 -8.98
N SER A 190 14.55 -0.52 -8.26
CA SER A 190 13.49 -1.16 -7.48
C SER A 190 12.20 -0.37 -7.60
N GLU A 191 11.10 -1.07 -7.84
CA GLU A 191 9.74 -0.54 -7.80
C GLU A 191 8.90 -1.39 -6.85
N ASN A 192 8.08 -0.71 -6.05
CA ASN A 192 7.14 -1.32 -5.12
C ASN A 192 5.82 -0.59 -5.18
N THR A 193 4.78 -1.29 -5.59
CA THR A 193 3.39 -0.82 -5.58
C THR A 193 2.64 -1.56 -4.49
N ASN A 194 1.95 -0.83 -3.63
CA ASN A 194 1.11 -1.39 -2.58
C ASN A 194 -0.29 -0.78 -2.67
N ILE A 195 -1.30 -1.63 -2.87
CA ILE A 195 -2.71 -1.23 -2.99
C ILE A 195 -3.47 -1.74 -1.76
N ALA A 196 -3.91 -0.80 -0.93
CA ALA A 196 -4.66 -1.07 0.29
C ALA A 196 -6.12 -0.68 0.11
N ARG A 197 -7.04 -1.60 0.42
CA ARG A 197 -8.49 -1.37 0.34
C ARG A 197 -9.16 -1.52 1.70
N VAL A 198 -9.99 -0.54 2.05
CA VAL A 198 -10.79 -0.54 3.28
C VAL A 198 -12.26 -0.28 2.97
N ALA A 199 -13.11 -0.40 3.98
CA ALA A 199 -14.56 -0.24 3.83
C ALA A 199 -14.93 1.08 3.10
N PRO A 200 -16.06 1.11 2.36
CA PRO A 200 -16.55 2.32 1.71
C PRO A 200 -16.67 3.51 2.67
N ASP A 201 -16.60 4.71 2.13
CA ASP A 201 -16.49 5.94 2.94
C ASP A 201 -17.76 6.17 3.81
N PRO A 202 -17.63 6.41 5.13
CA PRO A 202 -18.76 6.80 5.97
C PRO A 202 -18.98 8.32 5.93
N VAL A 203 -19.96 8.78 5.13
CA VAL A 203 -20.30 10.21 5.09
C VAL A 203 -21.40 10.51 6.10
N THR A 204 -21.12 11.43 7.03
CA THR A 204 -22.03 11.79 8.14
C THR A 204 -22.25 13.30 8.23
N GLY A 205 -23.22 13.70 9.04
CA GLY A 205 -23.58 15.11 9.22
C GLY A 205 -24.08 15.73 7.91
N MET A 206 -24.80 14.93 7.12
CA MET A 206 -25.53 15.37 5.94
C MET A 206 -27.00 15.59 6.31
N THR A 207 -27.70 16.39 5.51
CA THR A 207 -29.14 16.62 5.66
C THR A 207 -29.89 16.33 4.37
N MET A 208 -31.17 15.98 4.49
CA MET A 208 -32.07 15.77 3.36
C MET A 208 -33.36 16.55 3.58
N PRO A 209 -33.72 17.48 2.68
CA PRO A 209 -34.98 18.22 2.75
C PRO A 209 -36.16 17.36 2.31
N ILE A 210 -37.37 17.69 2.77
CA ILE A 210 -38.63 17.02 2.40
C ILE A 210 -38.99 17.14 0.92
N THR A 211 -38.36 18.07 0.20
CA THR A 211 -38.46 18.24 -1.24
C THR A 211 -37.71 17.14 -2.01
N SER A 212 -36.77 16.43 -1.38
CA SER A 212 -36.09 15.30 -2.00
C SER A 212 -37.11 14.18 -2.30
N PRO A 213 -37.08 13.57 -3.50
CA PRO A 213 -37.95 12.44 -3.83
C PRO A 213 -37.67 11.22 -2.95
N PHE A 214 -36.50 11.16 -2.32
CA PHE A 214 -36.09 10.06 -1.44
C PHE A 214 -36.36 10.32 0.04
N TYR A 215 -36.99 11.44 0.40
CA TYR A 215 -37.37 11.71 1.78
C TYR A 215 -38.40 10.67 2.25
N PRO A 216 -38.18 9.96 3.38
CA PRO A 216 -39.00 8.82 3.79
C PRO A 216 -40.31 9.25 4.47
N LYS A 217 -41.19 9.93 3.73
CA LYS A 217 -42.44 10.56 4.25
C LYS A 217 -43.37 9.59 4.96
N THR A 218 -43.33 8.32 4.59
CA THR A 218 -44.17 7.25 5.16
C THR A 218 -43.54 6.56 6.37
N PHE A 219 -42.36 6.99 6.82
CA PHE A 219 -41.71 6.39 7.97
C PHE A 219 -42.50 6.63 9.25
N ALA A 220 -42.81 5.54 9.96
CA ALA A 220 -43.63 5.60 11.16
C ALA A 220 -43.00 6.50 12.23
N GLY A 221 -43.81 7.43 12.76
CA GLY A 221 -43.39 8.37 13.80
C GLY A 221 -42.60 9.58 13.31
N LEU A 222 -42.31 9.71 12.01
CA LEU A 222 -41.67 10.89 11.43
C LEU A 222 -42.61 12.11 11.41
N ASP A 223 -42.21 13.20 12.03
CA ASP A 223 -42.91 14.49 11.89
C ASP A 223 -42.49 15.18 10.58
N THR A 224 -43.38 15.10 9.58
CA THR A 224 -43.15 15.69 8.26
C THR A 224 -43.21 17.22 8.29
N SER A 225 -43.75 17.85 9.33
CA SER A 225 -43.81 19.31 9.44
C SER A 225 -42.42 19.95 9.63
N LYS A 226 -41.44 19.20 10.14
CA LYS A 226 -40.06 19.70 10.29
C LYS A 226 -39.31 19.82 8.97
N GLY A 227 -39.71 19.07 7.96
CA GLY A 227 -39.22 19.23 6.58
C GLY A 227 -37.74 18.91 6.33
N LEU A 228 -37.00 18.37 7.31
CA LEU A 228 -35.56 18.11 7.22
C LEU A 228 -35.17 16.92 8.11
N ILE A 229 -34.35 16.01 7.58
CA ILE A 229 -33.73 14.92 8.34
C ILE A 229 -32.21 14.97 8.23
N GLY A 230 -31.52 14.49 9.26
CA GLY A 230 -30.08 14.21 9.18
C GLY A 230 -29.84 12.81 8.65
N ILE A 231 -28.82 12.60 7.81
CA ILE A 231 -28.50 11.28 7.24
C ILE A 231 -27.03 10.90 7.48
N GLY A 232 -26.81 9.61 7.69
CA GLY A 232 -25.49 8.97 7.74
C GLY A 232 -25.41 7.86 6.70
N TRP A 233 -24.69 8.11 5.62
CA TRP A 233 -24.65 7.24 4.44
C TRP A 233 -23.27 6.60 4.26
N ARG A 234 -23.24 5.26 4.24
CA ARG A 234 -22.08 4.51 3.77
C ARG A 234 -22.07 4.53 2.24
N MET A 235 -21.00 5.04 1.65
CA MET A 235 -20.87 5.20 0.20
C MET A 235 -20.56 3.87 -0.51
N VAL A 236 -21.34 2.82 -0.25
CA VAL A 236 -21.27 1.54 -0.98
C VAL A 236 -21.30 1.74 -2.49
N PRO A 237 -22.13 2.65 -3.07
CA PRO A 237 -22.10 2.92 -4.51
C PRO A 237 -20.79 3.54 -5.01
N ALA A 238 -20.00 4.19 -4.16
CA ALA A 238 -18.68 4.69 -4.53
C ALA A 238 -17.60 3.59 -4.53
N GLY A 239 -17.92 2.40 -4.03
CA GLY A 239 -16.96 1.31 -3.86
C GLY A 239 -16.11 1.45 -2.59
N ARG A 240 -15.20 0.50 -2.41
CA ARG A 240 -14.24 0.49 -1.30
C ARG A 240 -13.26 1.63 -1.45
N ARG A 241 -12.81 2.16 -0.31
CA ARG A 241 -11.74 3.17 -0.28
C ARG A 241 -10.44 2.47 -0.61
N GLU A 242 -9.75 2.93 -1.65
CA GLU A 242 -8.51 2.36 -2.14
C GLU A 242 -7.42 3.44 -2.12
N ASN A 243 -6.27 3.07 -1.55
CA ASN A 243 -5.06 3.88 -1.55
C ASN A 243 -3.94 3.09 -2.24
N THR A 244 -3.16 3.79 -3.04
CA THR A 244 -1.95 3.25 -3.67
C THR A 244 -0.73 3.99 -3.14
N SER A 245 0.28 3.22 -2.74
CA SER A 245 1.63 3.67 -2.39
C SER A 245 2.59 3.12 -3.44
N ASN A 246 3.20 3.99 -4.24
CA ASN A 246 4.24 3.61 -5.19
C ASN A 246 5.59 4.13 -4.70
N ALA A 247 6.58 3.26 -4.60
CA ALA A 247 7.95 3.59 -4.26
C ALA A 247 8.90 3.13 -5.37
N THR A 248 9.77 4.03 -5.82
CA THR A 248 10.83 3.75 -6.80
C THR A 248 12.17 4.11 -6.19
N ALA A 249 13.18 3.27 -6.35
CA ALA A 249 14.54 3.53 -5.92
C ALA A 249 15.54 3.15 -7.02
N ASN A 250 16.50 4.03 -7.26
CA ASN A 250 17.60 3.84 -8.20
C ASN A 250 18.91 4.06 -7.47
N ARG A 251 19.93 3.24 -7.77
CA ARG A 251 21.29 3.40 -7.27
C ARG A 251 22.29 2.99 -8.34
N ILE A 252 23.33 3.80 -8.51
CA ILE A 252 24.50 3.49 -9.32
C ILE A 252 25.74 3.72 -8.47
N VAL A 253 26.65 2.76 -8.49
CA VAL A 253 27.96 2.85 -7.84
C VAL A 253 29.01 2.47 -8.87
N ALA A 254 30.08 3.24 -8.98
CA ALA A 254 31.27 2.84 -9.71
C ALA A 254 32.47 3.00 -8.78
N ASP A 255 33.36 2.01 -8.71
CA ASP A 255 34.59 2.09 -7.93
C ASP A 255 35.80 1.65 -8.75
N LEU A 256 36.89 2.42 -8.65
CA LEU A 256 38.20 2.05 -9.15
C LEU A 256 39.08 1.76 -7.94
N SER A 257 39.62 0.54 -7.89
CA SER A 257 40.52 0.09 -6.83
C SER A 257 41.80 -0.46 -7.41
N GLY A 258 42.89 -0.39 -6.64
CA GLY A 258 44.15 -0.93 -7.09
C GLY A 258 45.33 -0.68 -6.16
N VAL A 259 46.49 -1.17 -6.59
CA VAL A 259 47.77 -0.98 -5.92
C VAL A 259 48.75 -0.30 -6.87
N GLU A 260 49.35 0.80 -6.43
CA GLU A 260 50.37 1.55 -7.18
C GLU A 260 51.58 1.80 -6.27
N GLY A 261 52.66 1.04 -6.49
CA GLY A 261 53.81 1.05 -5.58
C GLY A 261 53.42 0.60 -4.17
N ALA A 262 53.62 1.47 -3.18
CA ALA A 262 53.26 1.22 -1.78
C ALA A 262 51.81 1.64 -1.43
N TRP A 263 51.05 2.15 -2.40
CA TRP A 263 49.70 2.69 -2.16
C TRP A 263 48.62 1.71 -2.60
N GLU A 264 47.74 1.33 -1.68
CA GLU A 264 46.44 0.73 -2.01
C GLU A 264 45.38 1.85 -2.03
N TYR A 265 44.54 1.88 -3.05
CA TYR A 265 43.50 2.88 -3.18
C TYR A 265 42.16 2.27 -3.59
N LYS A 266 41.09 2.95 -3.17
CA LYS A 266 39.74 2.74 -3.68
C LYS A 266 39.05 4.10 -3.78
N THR A 267 38.71 4.50 -4.99
CA THR A 267 37.96 5.73 -5.27
C THR A 267 36.65 5.35 -5.95
N GLY A 268 35.58 6.12 -5.73
CA GLY A 268 34.29 5.74 -6.28
C GLY A 268 33.32 6.90 -6.48
N PHE A 269 32.40 6.66 -7.40
CA PHE A 269 31.23 7.47 -7.67
C PHE A 269 29.99 6.76 -7.12
N TYR A 270 29.09 7.51 -6.50
CA TYR A 270 27.82 7.01 -5.99
C TYR A 270 26.71 8.01 -6.33
N SER A 271 25.61 7.49 -6.88
CA SER A 271 24.38 8.24 -7.10
C SER A 271 23.19 7.37 -6.71
N ALA A 272 22.26 7.92 -5.95
CA ALA A 272 21.02 7.24 -5.64
C ALA A 272 19.85 8.22 -5.53
N SER A 273 18.66 7.74 -5.85
CA SER A 273 17.41 8.49 -5.69
C SER A 273 16.31 7.54 -5.26
N SER A 274 15.46 7.95 -4.33
CA SER A 274 14.16 7.30 -4.14
C SER A 274 13.03 8.32 -4.22
N THR A 275 11.89 7.86 -4.72
CA THR A 275 10.63 8.60 -4.77
C THR A 275 9.52 7.73 -4.21
N VAL A 276 8.66 8.31 -3.39
CA VAL A 276 7.44 7.68 -2.89
C VAL A 276 6.26 8.58 -3.24
N SER A 277 5.15 7.99 -3.66
CA SER A 277 3.89 8.69 -3.90
C SER A 277 2.73 7.91 -3.29
N ASP A 278 1.88 8.62 -2.54
CA ASP A 278 0.72 8.07 -1.88
C ASP A 278 -0.54 8.82 -2.28
N GLY A 279 -1.61 8.08 -2.57
CA GLY A 279 -2.82 8.67 -3.10
C GLY A 279 -4.06 7.77 -3.01
N PRO A 280 -5.27 8.32 -2.75
CA PRO A 280 -6.48 7.59 -3.02
C PRO A 280 -6.66 7.41 -4.53
N THR A 281 -7.10 6.23 -4.93
CA THR A 281 -7.49 5.90 -6.31
C THR A 281 -9.00 5.70 -6.44
N ASN A 282 -9.68 5.37 -5.34
CA ASN A 282 -11.12 5.09 -5.35
C ASN A 282 -11.80 5.26 -3.97
N GLY A 283 -13.13 5.35 -3.99
CA GLY A 283 -14.02 5.19 -2.82
C GLY A 283 -14.11 6.34 -1.82
N TYR A 284 -13.10 7.21 -1.73
CA TYR A 284 -13.17 8.44 -0.94
C TYR A 284 -13.99 9.48 -1.69
N VAL A 285 -14.98 10.12 -1.07
CA VAL A 285 -15.85 11.09 -1.76
C VAL A 285 -15.84 12.46 -1.08
N SER A 286 -16.06 13.52 -1.85
CA SER A 286 -16.29 14.86 -1.32
C SER A 286 -17.66 14.94 -0.63
N LYS A 287 -17.69 15.09 0.70
CA LYS A 287 -18.93 15.31 1.46
C LYS A 287 -19.76 16.46 0.87
N THR A 288 -19.14 17.56 0.47
CA THR A 288 -19.83 18.73 -0.08
C THR A 288 -20.58 18.38 -1.36
N LYS A 289 -19.96 17.62 -2.28
CA LYS A 289 -20.61 17.16 -3.51
C LYS A 289 -21.74 16.17 -3.18
N ILE A 290 -21.49 15.19 -2.31
CA ILE A 290 -22.54 14.22 -1.92
C ILE A 290 -23.75 14.91 -1.27
N GLN A 291 -23.52 15.87 -0.37
CA GLN A 291 -24.58 16.68 0.23
C GLN A 291 -25.40 17.42 -0.84
N ALA A 292 -24.74 18.04 -1.83
CA ALA A 292 -25.42 18.74 -2.91
C ALA A 292 -26.29 17.78 -3.74
N GLY A 293 -25.78 16.61 -4.10
CA GLY A 293 -26.53 15.58 -4.83
C GLY A 293 -27.73 15.01 -4.04
N VAL A 294 -27.61 14.87 -2.71
CA VAL A 294 -28.74 14.48 -1.85
C VAL A 294 -29.79 15.59 -1.78
N THR A 295 -29.36 16.84 -1.63
CA THR A 295 -30.24 18.01 -1.47
C THR A 295 -31.04 18.28 -2.75
N SER A 296 -30.41 18.10 -3.92
CA SER A 296 -31.06 18.27 -5.22
C SER A 296 -32.04 17.13 -5.57
N GLY A 297 -32.03 16.05 -4.79
CA GLY A 297 -32.83 14.86 -5.08
C GLY A 297 -32.25 13.95 -6.17
N LEU A 298 -30.99 14.16 -6.56
CA LEU A 298 -30.29 13.28 -7.50
C LEU A 298 -29.85 11.96 -6.87
N LEU A 299 -29.32 12.01 -5.64
CA LEU A 299 -28.74 10.85 -4.96
C LEU A 299 -29.72 10.20 -4.00
N ASN A 300 -29.85 8.88 -4.09
CA ASN A 300 -30.66 8.05 -3.22
C ASN A 300 -29.77 7.38 -2.15
N PRO A 301 -29.73 7.86 -0.90
CA PRO A 301 -28.96 7.23 0.16
C PRO A 301 -29.64 5.98 0.74
N PHE A 302 -30.90 5.72 0.38
CA PHE A 302 -31.73 4.67 0.96
C PHE A 302 -31.91 3.45 0.05
N GLY A 303 -31.36 3.47 -1.16
CA GLY A 303 -31.53 2.37 -2.11
C GLY A 303 -30.67 2.54 -3.37
N ALA A 304 -31.07 1.86 -4.44
CA ALA A 304 -30.36 1.91 -5.71
C ALA A 304 -30.32 3.35 -6.27
N ASN A 305 -29.20 3.69 -6.90
CA ASN A 305 -28.98 4.95 -7.61
C ASN A 305 -29.08 4.70 -9.11
N THR A 306 -29.60 5.68 -9.86
CA THR A 306 -29.61 5.65 -11.33
C THR A 306 -28.19 5.80 -11.87
N GLN A 307 -27.98 5.52 -13.17
CA GLN A 307 -26.65 5.70 -13.77
C GLN A 307 -26.13 7.14 -13.63
N ALA A 308 -26.98 8.14 -13.87
CA ALA A 308 -26.60 9.55 -13.69
C ALA A 308 -26.16 9.87 -12.25
N ALA A 309 -26.81 9.25 -11.25
CA ALA A 309 -26.42 9.39 -9.86
C ALA A 309 -25.09 8.67 -9.55
N LEU A 310 -24.85 7.50 -10.15
CA LEU A 310 -23.57 6.79 -10.04
C LEU A 310 -22.42 7.59 -10.68
N ASP A 311 -22.64 8.17 -11.85
CA ASP A 311 -21.67 9.03 -12.54
C ASP A 311 -21.34 10.28 -11.70
N TYR A 312 -22.37 10.87 -11.06
CA TYR A 312 -22.18 11.98 -10.12
C TYR A 312 -21.33 11.57 -8.90
N ILE A 313 -21.60 10.39 -8.32
CA ILE A 313 -20.81 9.84 -7.20
C ILE A 313 -19.37 9.61 -7.65
N ASP A 314 -19.16 9.09 -8.86
CA ASP A 314 -17.81 8.85 -9.39
C ASP A 314 -17.03 10.16 -9.57
N ALA A 315 -17.67 11.20 -10.13
CA ALA A 315 -17.11 12.54 -10.25
C ALA A 315 -16.88 13.24 -8.90
N ALA A 316 -17.48 12.72 -7.82
CA ALA A 316 -17.27 13.19 -6.46
C ALA A 316 -16.09 12.50 -5.75
N LYS A 317 -15.50 11.45 -6.35
CA LYS A 317 -14.39 10.72 -5.72
C LYS A 317 -13.10 11.52 -5.72
N ALA A 318 -12.37 11.44 -4.61
CA ALA A 318 -11.00 11.93 -4.52
C ALA A 318 -10.06 10.92 -5.21
N ARG A 319 -9.29 11.41 -6.18
CA ARG A 319 -8.26 10.65 -6.89
C ARG A 319 -7.02 11.51 -7.06
N GLY A 320 -5.85 10.90 -6.88
CA GLY A 320 -4.56 11.56 -7.10
C GLY A 320 -3.63 11.43 -5.90
N THR A 321 -2.48 12.09 -6.00
CA THR A 321 -1.40 12.01 -5.00
C THR A 321 -1.57 13.11 -3.95
N PHE A 322 -1.63 12.76 -2.66
CA PHE A 322 -1.68 13.74 -1.57
C PHE A 322 -0.35 13.87 -0.84
N SER A 323 0.55 12.88 -0.97
CA SER A 323 1.88 12.89 -0.37
C SER A 323 2.91 12.40 -1.37
N THR A 324 4.03 13.12 -1.44
CA THR A 324 5.22 12.70 -2.18
C THR A 324 6.45 12.83 -1.29
N GLY A 325 7.34 11.85 -1.37
CA GLY A 325 8.64 11.87 -0.74
C GLY A 325 9.73 11.71 -1.79
N ARG A 326 10.83 12.47 -1.66
CA ARG A 326 12.03 12.28 -2.48
C ARG A 326 13.26 12.32 -1.61
N ALA A 327 14.11 11.31 -1.74
CA ALA A 327 15.41 11.26 -1.09
C ALA A 327 16.52 11.15 -2.14
N VAL A 328 17.57 11.94 -1.96
CA VAL A 328 18.82 11.85 -2.73
C VAL A 328 19.94 11.78 -1.70
N PRO A 329 20.46 10.59 -1.37
CA PRO A 329 21.56 10.45 -0.43
C PRO A 329 22.79 11.15 -1.02
N ARG A 330 23.48 11.96 -0.21
CA ARG A 330 24.79 12.52 -0.57
C ARG A 330 25.88 11.64 0.02
N PRO A 331 26.96 11.35 -0.72
CA PRO A 331 28.12 10.66 -0.14
C PRO A 331 28.69 11.51 1.00
N VAL A 332 28.90 10.90 2.17
CA VAL A 332 29.76 11.47 3.23
C VAL A 332 31.02 10.62 3.25
N GLU A 333 32.08 11.11 2.63
CA GLU A 333 33.36 10.41 2.58
C GLU A 333 34.12 10.68 3.88
N LYS A 334 34.16 9.69 4.79
CA LYS A 334 35.22 9.63 5.81
C LYS A 334 36.35 8.81 5.23
N VAL A 335 37.32 9.47 4.60
CA VAL A 335 38.59 8.84 4.22
C VAL A 335 39.28 8.37 5.52
N PRO A 336 39.47 7.06 5.75
CA PRO A 336 40.38 6.63 6.80
C PRO A 336 41.78 7.01 6.33
N ARG A 337 42.51 7.82 7.10
CA ARG A 337 43.95 7.96 6.91
C ARG A 337 44.57 6.56 7.01
N ALA A 338 45.01 6.00 5.88
CA ALA A 338 45.93 4.88 5.90
C ALA A 338 47.24 5.38 6.54
N LEU A 339 47.55 4.89 7.73
CA LEU A 339 48.87 5.00 8.32
C LEU A 339 49.80 4.11 7.51
N ALA A 340 50.63 4.72 6.68
CA ALA A 340 51.84 4.08 6.18
C ALA A 340 52.73 3.77 7.39
N ALA A 341 52.78 2.50 7.81
CA ALA A 341 53.83 2.03 8.70
C ALA A 341 55.08 1.79 7.83
N SER A 342 55.96 2.78 7.80
CA SER A 342 57.34 2.61 7.39
C SER A 342 58.12 1.95 8.53
N MET A 343 58.59 0.72 8.32
CA MET A 343 59.94 0.20 8.63
C MET A 343 60.05 -1.25 8.18
#